data_AF-A0AAV2CP98-F1
#
_entry.id   AF-A0AAV2CP98-F1
#
_cell.length_a   1.000
_cell.length_b   1.000
_cell.length_c   1.000
_cell.angle_alpha   90.00
_cell.angle_beta   90.00
_cell.angle_gamma   90.00
#
_symmetry.space_group_name_H-M   'P 1'
#
loop_
_entity.id
_entity.type
_entity.pdbx_description
1 polymer ?
#
loop_
_entity_poly.entity_id
_entity_poly.type
_entity_poly.pdbx_seq_one_letter_code
_entity_poly.pdbx_strand_id
1 'polypeptide(L)'
;MFKDKTGYAIVEPAHMELADPLIKDAFDICVQQGAKHVVVNPFFLFPGRHWHQDVPSLTVEAAKGHPSVSYLVTAPLGLHEMLLDVVNDRINCCLSHVAGDVKECEVCVGSNKCKFTSQ
;
A
#
# COMPACT_ATOMS: atom_id res chain seq x y z
N MET A 1 9.77 -5.67 2.97
CA MET A 1 8.67 -6.19 3.83
C MET A 1 7.63 -7.00 3.06
N PHE A 2 6.98 -6.48 2.00
CA PHE A 2 5.97 -7.28 1.26
C PHE A 2 6.61 -8.41 0.44
N LYS A 3 7.60 -8.09 -0.41
CA LYS A 3 8.39 -9.06 -1.19
C LYS A 3 8.93 -10.21 -0.33
N ASP A 4 9.53 -9.86 0.80
CA ASP A 4 10.19 -10.82 1.70
C ASP A 4 9.21 -11.77 2.42
N LYS A 5 7.90 -11.43 2.45
CA LYS A 5 6.88 -12.18 3.22
C LYS A 5 5.83 -12.90 2.36
N THR A 6 5.86 -12.73 1.04
CA THR A 6 4.75 -13.16 0.16
C THR A 6 5.17 -14.08 -0.98
N GLY A 7 6.48 -14.23 -1.24
CA GLY A 7 6.99 -15.08 -2.30
C GLY A 7 6.89 -14.49 -3.71
N TYR A 8 6.36 -13.27 -3.88
CA TYR A 8 6.43 -12.56 -5.16
C TYR A 8 7.89 -12.20 -5.48
N ALA A 9 8.40 -12.69 -6.61
CA ALA A 9 9.78 -12.47 -7.01
C ALA A 9 10.09 -11.01 -7.37
N ILE A 10 9.10 -10.30 -7.93
CA ILE A 10 9.21 -8.93 -8.41
C ILE A 10 8.12 -8.10 -7.72
N VAL A 11 8.51 -7.05 -7.03
CA VAL A 11 7.62 -6.13 -6.31
C VAL A 11 8.24 -4.75 -6.35
N GLU A 12 7.56 -3.80 -6.98
CA GLU A 12 8.01 -2.42 -7.09
C GLU A 12 7.00 -1.49 -6.43
N PRO A 13 7.43 -0.52 -5.60
CA PRO A 13 6.55 0.56 -5.17
C PRO A 13 6.20 1.44 -6.38
N ALA A 14 5.05 2.10 -6.32
CA ALA A 14 4.62 3.03 -7.35
C ALA A 14 3.72 4.11 -6.77
N HIS A 15 3.78 5.29 -7.35
CA HIS A 15 2.88 6.39 -7.06
C HIS A 15 2.09 6.75 -8.31
N MET A 16 0.85 7.20 -8.09
CA MET A 16 0.02 7.73 -9.17
C MET A 16 0.57 9.07 -9.68
N GLU A 17 1.07 9.90 -8.76
CA GLU A 17 1.59 11.24 -8.99
C GLU A 17 2.41 11.71 -7.77
N LEU A 18 3.00 12.91 -7.86
CA LEU A 18 3.70 13.66 -6.80
C LEU A 18 5.01 13.05 -6.26
N ALA A 19 5.26 11.77 -6.50
CA ALA A 19 6.50 11.11 -6.10
C ALA A 19 6.88 10.05 -7.13
N ASP A 20 8.18 9.79 -7.20
CA ASP A 20 8.73 8.70 -8.01
C ASP A 20 8.89 7.43 -7.17
N PRO A 21 8.88 6.24 -7.80
CA PRO A 21 8.58 6.00 -9.21
C PRO A 21 7.08 6.14 -9.52
N LEU A 22 6.74 6.54 -10.74
CA LEU A 22 5.34 6.52 -11.21
C LEU A 22 4.90 5.09 -11.57
N ILE A 23 3.59 4.87 -11.71
CA ILE A 23 3.02 3.57 -12.13
C ILE A 23 3.70 3.05 -13.41
N LYS A 24 3.95 3.93 -14.39
CA LYS A 24 4.62 3.55 -15.63
C LYS A 24 6.03 3.02 -15.38
N ASP A 25 6.82 3.71 -14.57
CA ASP A 25 8.21 3.34 -14.32
C ASP A 25 8.29 2.00 -13.58
N ALA A 26 7.47 1.82 -12.55
CA ALA A 26 7.39 0.56 -11.81
C ALA A 26 6.92 -0.61 -12.69
N PHE A 27 5.96 -0.37 -13.59
CA PHE A 27 5.52 -1.36 -14.57
C PHE A 27 6.67 -1.77 -15.50
N ASP A 28 7.37 -0.79 -16.08
CA ASP A 28 8.52 -1.01 -16.97
C ASP A 28 9.62 -1.81 -16.27
N ILE A 29 9.94 -1.46 -15.02
CA ILE A 29 10.92 -2.16 -14.18
C ILE A 29 10.49 -3.61 -13.93
N CYS A 30 9.21 -3.87 -13.66
CA CYS A 30 8.70 -5.22 -13.49
C CYS A 30 8.89 -6.06 -14.76
N VAL A 31 8.57 -5.50 -15.92
CA VAL A 31 8.73 -6.19 -17.22
C VAL A 31 10.20 -6.43 -17.54
N GLN A 32 11.09 -5.46 -17.29
CA GLN A 32 12.53 -5.61 -17.47
C GLN A 32 13.13 -6.72 -16.59
N GLN A 33 12.57 -6.94 -15.41
CA GLN A 33 12.93 -8.08 -14.54
C GLN A 33 12.33 -9.43 -15.01
N GLY A 34 11.58 -9.44 -16.11
CA GLY A 34 11.04 -10.65 -16.74
C GLY A 34 9.59 -10.97 -16.39
N ALA A 35 8.83 -10.04 -15.79
CA ALA A 35 7.42 -10.25 -15.51
C ALA A 35 6.59 -10.43 -16.80
N LYS A 36 5.80 -11.51 -16.86
CA LYS A 36 4.79 -11.75 -17.92
C LYS A 36 3.37 -11.33 -17.53
N HIS A 37 3.16 -11.20 -16.22
CA HIS A 37 1.91 -10.77 -15.59
C HIS A 37 2.25 -9.68 -14.58
N VAL A 38 1.66 -8.50 -14.71
CA VAL A 38 1.85 -7.38 -13.77
C VAL A 38 0.56 -7.13 -13.00
N VAL A 39 0.62 -7.21 -11.67
CA VAL A 39 -0.52 -6.96 -10.79
C VAL A 39 -0.32 -5.61 -10.12
N VAL A 40 -1.18 -4.65 -10.44
CA VAL A 40 -1.19 -3.31 -9.85
C VAL A 40 -2.18 -3.29 -8.70
N ASN A 41 -1.68 -3.21 -7.47
CA ASN A 41 -2.50 -3.17 -6.27
C ASN A 41 -2.55 -1.74 -5.67
N PRO A 42 -3.71 -1.06 -5.70
CA PRO A 42 -3.85 0.26 -5.07
C PRO A 42 -3.80 0.18 -3.54
N PHE A 43 -2.89 0.90 -2.92
CA PHE A 43 -2.76 0.97 -1.45
C PHE A 43 -3.72 2.02 -0.85
N PHE A 44 -5.02 1.84 -1.04
CA PHE A 44 -6.07 2.77 -0.59
C PHE A 44 -7.04 2.11 0.41
N LEU A 45 -7.48 2.87 1.42
CA LEU A 45 -8.47 2.40 2.41
C LEU A 45 -9.92 2.54 1.93
N PHE A 46 -10.19 3.42 0.97
CA PHE A 46 -11.54 3.67 0.47
C PHE A 46 -11.59 3.63 -1.06
N PRO A 47 -12.63 3.04 -1.66
CA PRO A 47 -12.85 3.14 -3.09
C PRO A 47 -13.27 4.58 -3.43
N GLY A 48 -12.42 5.29 -4.18
CA GLY A 48 -12.68 6.64 -4.66
C GLY A 48 -12.39 6.77 -6.16
N ARG A 49 -12.47 7.98 -6.69
CA ARG A 49 -12.20 8.27 -8.12
C ARG A 49 -10.87 7.66 -8.59
N HIS A 50 -9.83 7.76 -7.77
CA HIS A 50 -8.49 7.25 -8.08
C HIS A 50 -8.45 5.76 -8.37
N TRP A 51 -9.23 4.95 -7.64
CA TRP A 51 -9.32 3.53 -7.92
C TRP A 51 -10.18 3.23 -9.16
N HIS A 52 -11.30 3.94 -9.32
CA HIS A 52 -12.24 3.68 -10.41
C HIS A 52 -11.74 4.11 -11.80
N GLN A 53 -10.87 5.12 -11.87
CA GLN A 53 -10.54 5.79 -13.13
C GLN A 53 -9.03 5.94 -13.32
N ASP A 54 -8.36 6.59 -12.37
CA ASP A 54 -6.98 7.05 -12.58
C ASP A 54 -5.97 5.88 -12.63
N VAL A 55 -5.97 5.00 -11.63
CA VAL A 55 -5.05 3.84 -11.59
C VAL A 55 -5.27 2.89 -12.78
N PRO A 56 -6.51 2.49 -13.14
CA PRO A 56 -6.74 1.73 -14.36
C PRO A 56 -6.23 2.41 -15.62
N SER A 57 -6.52 3.71 -15.80
CA SER A 57 -6.07 4.47 -16.97
C SER A 57 -4.54 4.50 -17.08
N LEU A 58 -3.85 4.84 -15.99
CA LEU A 58 -2.38 4.87 -15.96
C LEU A 58 -1.76 3.50 -16.20
N THR A 59 -2.39 2.43 -15.71
CA THR A 59 -1.94 1.05 -15.95
C THR A 59 -2.09 0.66 -17.43
N VAL A 60 -3.21 1.04 -18.06
CA VAL A 60 -3.42 0.85 -19.51
C VAL A 60 -2.34 1.56 -20.31
N GLU A 61 -2.04 2.82 -19.98
CA GLU A 61 -0.99 3.59 -20.67
C GLU A 61 0.39 2.96 -20.49
N ALA A 62 0.73 2.48 -19.30
CA ALA A 62 1.99 1.77 -19.04
C ALA A 62 2.11 0.49 -19.88
N ALA A 63 1.01 -0.28 -19.96
CA ALA A 63 0.99 -1.55 -20.68
C ALA A 63 1.12 -1.41 -22.21
N LYS A 64 0.86 -0.24 -22.80
CA LYS A 64 1.02 0.00 -24.26
C LYS A 64 2.42 -0.30 -24.76
N GLY A 65 3.45 -0.14 -23.92
CA GLY A 65 4.83 -0.45 -24.25
C GLY A 65 5.16 -1.95 -24.26
N HIS A 66 4.28 -2.80 -23.72
CA HIS A 66 4.55 -4.21 -23.42
C HIS A 66 3.42 -5.12 -23.89
N PRO A 67 3.17 -5.25 -25.21
CA PRO A 67 1.99 -5.96 -25.75
C PRO A 67 1.94 -7.46 -25.43
N SER A 68 3.06 -8.06 -25.04
CA SER A 68 3.15 -9.47 -24.62
C SER A 68 2.91 -9.69 -23.13
N VAL A 69 2.73 -8.63 -22.35
CA VAL A 69 2.50 -8.65 -20.91
C VAL A 69 1.02 -8.43 -20.63
N SER A 70 0.46 -9.28 -19.78
CA SER A 70 -0.91 -9.07 -19.27
C SER A 70 -0.86 -8.40 -17.90
N TYR A 71 -1.94 -7.70 -17.56
CA TYR A 71 -2.01 -6.98 -16.29
C TYR A 71 -3.39 -7.08 -15.64
N LEU A 72 -3.41 -6.85 -14.33
CA LEU A 72 -4.60 -6.81 -13.50
C LEU A 72 -4.49 -5.64 -12.53
N VAL A 73 -5.53 -4.82 -12.43
CA VAL A 73 -5.70 -3.87 -11.31
C VAL A 73 -6.62 -4.52 -10.29
N THR A 74 -6.15 -4.68 -9.05
CA THR A 74 -6.93 -5.34 -8.00
C THR A 74 -7.92 -4.38 -7.32
N ALA A 75 -8.77 -4.93 -6.46
CA ALA A 75 -9.45 -4.12 -5.45
C ALA A 75 -8.41 -3.44 -4.54
N PRO A 76 -8.69 -2.22 -4.03
CA PRO A 76 -7.83 -1.61 -3.03
C PRO A 76 -7.98 -2.37 -1.70
N LEU A 77 -7.23 -1.97 -0.67
CA LEU A 77 -7.36 -2.56 0.66
C LEU A 77 -8.80 -2.48 1.18
N GLY A 78 -9.47 -1.34 0.98
CA GLY A 78 -10.87 -1.18 1.32
C GLY A 78 -11.17 -1.47 2.79
N LEU A 79 -12.37 -2.00 3.06
CA LEU A 79 -12.79 -2.46 4.39
C LEU A 79 -12.54 -3.98 4.56
N HIS A 80 -11.36 -4.44 4.17
CA HIS A 80 -10.98 -5.85 4.35
C HIS A 80 -10.93 -6.23 5.84
N GLU A 81 -11.45 -7.39 6.22
CA GLU A 81 -11.59 -7.79 7.64
C GLU A 81 -10.26 -7.77 8.40
N MET A 82 -9.15 -8.16 7.77
CA MET A 82 -7.82 -8.08 8.38
C MET A 82 -7.38 -6.65 8.77
N LEU A 83 -7.98 -5.60 8.20
CA LEU A 83 -7.70 -4.23 8.66
C LEU A 83 -8.33 -3.97 10.03
N LEU A 84 -9.38 -4.69 10.42
CA LEU A 84 -9.94 -4.61 11.77
C LEU A 84 -8.91 -5.10 12.79
N ASP A 85 -8.17 -6.16 12.48
CA ASP A 85 -7.08 -6.66 13.33
C ASP A 85 -5.97 -5.62 13.47
N VAL A 86 -5.58 -4.97 12.36
CA VAL A 86 -4.57 -3.89 12.38
C VAL A 86 -5.07 -2.70 13.22
N VAL A 87 -6.33 -2.31 13.08
CA VAL A 87 -6.91 -1.22 13.88
C VAL A 87 -6.92 -1.59 15.37
N ASN A 88 -7.35 -2.79 15.71
CA ASN A 88 -7.38 -3.28 17.09
C ASN A 88 -5.96 -3.38 17.68
N ASP A 89 -4.99 -3.88 16.91
CA ASP A 89 -3.57 -3.93 17.30
C ASP A 89 -3.03 -2.51 17.62
N ARG A 90 -3.32 -1.52 16.76
CA ARG A 90 -2.94 -0.13 17.02
C ARG A 90 -3.57 0.43 18.30
N ILE A 91 -4.85 0.18 18.53
CA ILE A 91 -5.55 0.61 19.75
C ILE A 91 -4.91 -0.02 20.98
N ASN A 92 -4.75 -1.34 20.99
CA ASN A 92 -4.20 -2.08 22.12
C ASN A 92 -2.75 -1.66 22.42
N CYS A 93 -1.94 -1.47 21.39
CA CYS A 93 -0.57 -0.97 21.54
C CYS A 93 -0.54 0.39 22.27
N CYS A 94 -1.40 1.33 21.86
CA CYS A 94 -1.50 2.64 22.51
C CYS A 94 -2.06 2.56 23.95
N LEU A 95 -3.07 1.72 24.19
CA LEU A 95 -3.63 1.52 25.53
C LEU A 95 -2.58 0.93 26.49
N SER A 96 -1.84 -0.10 26.06
CA SER A 96 -0.74 -0.68 26.84
C SER A 96 0.39 0.32 27.08
N HIS A 97 0.68 1.21 26.11
CA HIS A 97 1.66 2.27 26.32
C HIS A 97 1.20 3.23 27.42
N VAL A 98 -0.05 3.70 27.37
CA VAL A 98 -0.60 4.64 28.35
C VAL A 98 -0.72 4.01 29.74
N ALA A 99 -0.90 2.68 29.83
CA ALA A 99 -0.85 1.93 31.08
C ALA A 99 0.57 1.78 31.66
N GLY A 100 1.61 2.07 30.87
CA GLY A 100 3.01 1.94 31.26
C GLY A 100 3.63 0.56 31.01
N ASP A 101 2.92 -0.33 30.32
CA ASP A 101 3.35 -1.72 30.09
C ASP A 101 4.37 -1.83 28.94
N VAL A 102 4.27 -0.94 27.95
CA VAL A 102 5.13 -0.95 26.76
C VAL A 102 5.62 0.47 26.40
N LYS A 103 6.71 0.52 25.63
CA LYS A 103 7.21 1.76 25.04
C LYS A 103 6.27 2.27 23.95
N GLU A 104 6.36 3.57 23.64
CA GLU A 104 5.60 4.18 22.55
C GLU A 104 5.92 3.51 21.20
N CYS A 105 4.90 3.31 20.36
CA CYS A 105 5.09 2.66 19.06
C CYS A 105 5.78 3.59 18.05
N GLU A 106 6.42 3.01 17.04
CA GLU A 106 7.19 3.75 16.01
C GLU A 106 6.39 4.86 15.31
N VAL A 107 5.07 4.70 15.18
CA VAL A 107 4.18 5.71 14.57
C VAL A 107 3.91 6.88 15.51
N CYS A 108 3.87 6.63 16.82
CA CYS A 108 3.57 7.63 17.82
C CYS A 108 4.83 8.35 18.34
N VAL A 109 6.00 7.72 18.26
CA VAL A 109 7.27 8.28 18.77
C VAL A 109 7.47 9.72 18.31
N GLY A 110 7.62 10.62 19.29
CA GLY A 110 7.87 12.05 19.06
C GLY A 110 6.64 12.88 18.69
N SER A 111 5.46 12.26 18.57
CA SER A 111 4.21 12.98 18.26
C SER A 111 3.58 13.66 19.47
N ASN A 112 3.89 13.20 20.69
CA ASN A 112 3.18 13.55 21.93
C ASN A 112 1.67 13.29 21.89
N LYS A 113 1.20 12.43 20.97
CA LYS A 113 -0.24 12.12 20.78
C LYS A 113 -0.68 10.82 21.45
N CYS A 114 0.23 9.91 21.82
CA CYS A 114 -0.12 8.63 22.45
C CYS A 114 -0.42 8.77 23.95
N LYS A 115 -1.43 9.57 24.29
CA LYS A 115 -1.87 9.83 25.66
C LYS A 115 -3.35 10.14 25.69
N PHE A 116 -4.01 9.84 26.80
CA PHE A 116 -5.35 10.38 27.02
C PHE A 116 -5.27 11.91 27.10
N THR A 117 -6.18 12.56 26.40
CA THR A 117 -6.36 14.01 26.46
C THR A 117 -7.66 14.28 27.19
N SER A 118 -7.61 14.96 28.33
CA SER A 118 -8.79 15.56 28.94
C SER A 118 -9.14 16.85 28.19
N GLN A 119 -10.43 17.06 27.89
CA GLN A 119 -10.92 18.36 27.43
C GLN A 119 -10.83 19.40 28.55
#